data_AF-A0A1W1CE85-F1
#
_entry.id   AF-A0A1W1CE85-F1
#
_cell.length_a   1.000
_cell.length_b   1.000
_cell.length_c   1.000
_cell.angle_alpha   90.00
_cell.angle_beta   90.00
_cell.angle_gamma   90.00
#
_symmetry.space_group_name_H-M   'P 1'
#
loop_
_entity.id
_entity.type
_entity.pdbx_description
1 polymer ?
#
loop_
_entity_poly.entity_id
_entity_poly.type
_entity_poly.pdbx_seq_one_letter_code
_entity_poly.pdbx_strand_id
1 'polypeptide(L)' 'MPSGTILHKKEGNFVMEYRDGKFVPMAVNSLMSEGDTILISPCPTLPIALESEVKLAVLPVYGEVEIRE' A
#
# COMPACT_ATOMS: atom_id res chain seq x y z
N MET A 1 3.31 -10.07 4.50
CA MET A 1 3.42 -9.51 3.13
C MET A 1 4.76 -8.81 2.97
N PRO A 2 5.23 -8.51 1.75
CA PRO A 2 6.52 -7.84 1.57
C PRO A 2 6.53 -6.46 2.23
N SER A 3 7.66 -6.06 2.80
CA SER A 3 7.81 -4.78 3.50
C SER A 3 7.59 -3.57 2.58
N GLY A 4 7.96 -3.71 1.30
CA GLY A 4 7.75 -2.72 0.23
C GLY A 4 6.29 -2.49 -0.19
N THR A 5 5.32 -2.92 0.60
CA THR A 5 3.90 -2.60 0.38
C THR A 5 3.41 -1.44 1.26
N ILE A 6 4.24 -1.02 2.22
CA ILE A 6 3.87 -0.07 3.26
C ILE A 6 4.34 1.33 2.90
N LEU A 7 3.41 2.27 3.02
CA LEU A 7 3.65 3.70 2.99
C LEU A 7 3.53 4.24 4.42
N HIS A 8 4.64 4.71 4.98
CA HIS A 8 4.68 5.37 6.27
C HIS A 8 4.41 6.87 6.06
N LYS A 9 3.44 7.39 6.80
CA LYS A 9 3.16 8.82 6.90
C LYS A 9 3.18 9.23 8.36
N LYS A 10 3.25 10.55 8.60
CA LYS A 10 3.14 11.12 9.95
C LYS A 10 1.84 10.69 10.67
N GLU A 11 0.80 10.39 9.91
CA GLU A 11 -0.54 10.02 10.39
C GLU A 11 -0.68 8.52 10.69
N GLY A 12 0.25 7.68 10.23
CA GLY A 12 0.17 6.22 10.37
C GLY A 12 0.74 5.48 9.17
N ASN A 13 0.48 4.17 9.13
CA ASN A 13 0.93 3.30 8.05
C ASN A 13 -0.23 2.98 7.11
N PHE A 14 0.08 2.91 5.82
CA PHE A 14 -0.91 2.70 4.78
C PHE A 14 -0.41 1.66 3.78
N VAL A 15 -1.35 0.96 3.14
CA VAL A 15 -1.11 0.24 1.89
C VAL A 15 -1.88 0.93 0.77
N MET A 16 -1.39 0.85 -0.46
CA MET A 16 -2.09 1.41 -1.62
C MET A 16 -2.98 0.32 -2.24
N GLU A 17 -4.27 0.32 -1.89
CA GLU A 17 -5.26 -0.58 -2.51
C GLU A 17 -5.63 -0.08 -3.91
N TYR A 18 -5.75 -1.00 -4.86
CA TYR A 18 -6.34 -0.71 -6.17
C TYR A 18 -7.84 -1.00 -6.13
N ARG A 19 -8.66 0.04 -6.27
CA ARG A 19 -10.13 -0.03 -6.22
C ARG A 19 -10.72 0.98 -7.19
N ASP A 20 -11.71 0.56 -7.97
CA ASP A 20 -12.46 1.42 -8.89
C ASP A 20 -11.53 2.20 -9.86
N GLY A 21 -10.51 1.52 -10.40
CA GLY A 21 -9.59 2.10 -11.37
C GLY A 21 -8.58 3.09 -10.78
N LYS A 22 -8.35 3.11 -9.47
CA LYS A 22 -7.42 4.04 -8.83
C LYS A 22 -6.74 3.42 -7.61
N PHE A 23 -5.61 4.01 -7.22
CA PHE A 23 -4.93 3.67 -5.97
C PHE A 23 -5.43 4.54 -4.82
N VAL A 24 -5.90 3.90 -3.75
CA VAL A 24 -6.40 4.56 -2.55
C VAL A 24 -5.62 4.09 -1.31
N PRO A 25 -5.26 5.01 -0.40
CA PRO A 25 -4.59 4.63 0.84
C PRO A 25 -5.58 3.92 1.77
N MET A 26 -5.22 2.72 2.21
CA MET A 26 -5.91 1.99 3.29
C MET A 26 -5.03 2.02 4.54
N ALA A 27 -5.56 2.54 5.64
CA ALA A 27 -4.84 2.59 6.90
C ALA A 27 -4.68 1.19 7.50
N VAL A 28 -3.47 0.90 7.96
CA VAL A 28 -3.10 -0.39 8.55
C VAL A 28 -2.19 -0.19 9.76
N ASN A 29 -2.25 -1.10 10.70
CA ASN A 29 -1.31 -1.19 11.81
C ASN A 29 -0.23 -2.21 11.47
N SER A 30 1.03 -1.85 11.68
CA SER A 30 2.12 -2.83 11.67
C SER A 30 2.13 -3.54 13.02
N LEU A 31 1.98 -4.85 12.98
CA LEU A 31 1.99 -5.69 14.18
C LEU A 31 3.39 -6.26 14.45
N MET A 32 4.12 -6.60 13.37
CA MET A 32 5.47 -7.16 13.44
C MET A 32 6.16 -6.97 12.09
N SER A 33 7.48 -6.75 12.09
CA SER A 33 8.31 -6.72 10.89
C SER A 33 9.52 -7.61 11.11
N GLU A 34 9.80 -8.50 10.17
CA GLU A 34 10.95 -9.39 10.20
C GLU A 34 11.55 -9.54 8.79
N GLY A 35 12.80 -9.11 8.64
CA GLY A 35 13.46 -9.05 7.34
C GLY A 35 12.67 -8.25 6.32
N ASP A 36 12.39 -8.86 5.17
CA ASP A 36 11.58 -8.25 4.09
C ASP A 36 10.07 -8.55 4.22
N THR A 37 9.63 -9.02 5.39
CA THR A 37 8.22 -9.33 5.62
C THR A 37 7.64 -8.51 6.76
N ILE A 38 6.38 -8.12 6.59
CA ILE A 38 5.60 -7.38 7.58
C ILE A 38 4.24 -8.05 7.80
N LEU A 39 3.83 -8.09 9.07
CA LEU A 39 2.51 -8.49 9.52
C LEU A 39 1.70 -7.22 9.79
N ILE A 40 0.53 -7.10 9.16
CA ILE A 40 -0.33 -5.94 9.31
C ILE A 40 -1.77 -6.31 9.69
N SER A 41 -2.48 -5.36 10.27
CA SER A 41 -3.93 -5.47 10.54
C SER A 41 -4.63 -4.13 10.31
N PRO A 42 -5.77 -4.08 9.60
CA PRO A 42 -6.47 -5.22 9.00
C PRO A 42 -5.74 -5.82 7.78
N CYS A 43 -6.10 -7.05 7.42
CA CYS A 43 -5.62 -7.69 6.19
C CYS A 43 -6.37 -7.07 4.99
N PRO A 44 -5.67 -6.50 3.99
CA PRO A 44 -6.30 -5.98 2.79
C PRO A 44 -7.03 -7.10 2.03
N THR A 45 -8.25 -6.82 1.57
CA THR A 45 -9.05 -7.77 0.77
C THR A 45 -8.99 -7.49 -0.72
N LEU A 46 -8.39 -6.35 -1.12
CA LEU A 46 -8.20 -5.93 -2.50
C LEU A 46 -6.72 -6.03 -2.90
N PRO A 47 -6.42 -6.06 -4.22
CA PRO A 47 -5.05 -5.97 -4.69
C PRO A 47 -4.36 -4.71 -4.16
N ILE A 48 -3.11 -4.83 -3.76
CA ILE A 48 -2.28 -3.73 -3.26
C ILE A 48 -1.05 -3.55 -4.15
N ALA A 49 -0.55 -2.32 -4.24
CA ALA A 49 0.70 -2.05 -4.93
C ALA A 49 1.92 -2.52 -4.11
N LEU A 50 2.93 -3.04 -4.81
CA LEU A 50 4.23 -3.44 -4.27
C LEU A 50 5.32 -2.66 -5.00
N GLU A 51 5.90 -1.64 -4.37
CA GLU A 51 6.94 -0.80 -4.95
C GLU A 51 7.64 0.01 -3.86
N SER A 52 8.71 0.75 -4.21
CA SER A 52 9.33 1.65 -3.24
C SER A 52 8.35 2.65 -2.65
N GLU A 53 8.55 3.00 -1.38
CA GLU A 53 7.69 3.92 -0.64
C GLU A 53 7.49 5.27 -1.36
N VAL A 54 8.53 5.76 -2.04
CA VAL A 54 8.50 6.98 -2.85
C VAL A 54 7.49 6.85 -4.00
N LYS A 55 7.44 5.71 -4.70
CA LYS A 55 6.47 5.48 -5.78
C LYS A 55 5.05 5.33 -5.21
N LEU A 56 4.90 4.58 -4.11
CA LEU A 56 3.60 4.42 -3.43
C LEU A 56 3.00 5.77 -3.03
N ALA A 57 3.82 6.71 -2.57
CA ALA A 57 3.38 8.05 -2.17
C ALA A 57 2.76 8.87 -3.32
N VAL A 58 3.16 8.61 -4.57
CA VAL A 58 2.69 9.33 -5.76
C VAL A 58 1.44 8.67 -6.36
N LEU A 59 1.19 7.38 -6.10
CA LEU A 59 0.07 6.64 -6.71
C LEU A 59 -1.30 7.32 -6.56
N PRO A 60 -1.68 7.87 -5.39
CA PRO A 60 -2.97 8.55 -5.24
C PRO A 60 -3.12 9.82 -6.09
N VAL A 61 -2.01 10.41 -6.56
CA VAL A 61 -2.00 11.64 -7.36
C VAL A 61 -2.44 11.39 -8.81
N TYR A 62 -2.20 10.18 -9.34
CA TYR A 62 -2.52 9.87 -10.73
C TYR A 62 -4.03 9.79 -11.01
N GLY A 63 -4.87 9.66 -9.98
CA GLY A 63 -6.32 9.53 -10.15
C GLY A 63 -6.67 8.19 -10.78
N GLU A 64 -7.40 8.22 -11.91
CA GLU A 64 -7.76 7.02 -12.65
C GLU A 64 -6.56 6.46 -13.42
N VAL A 65 -6.32 5.17 -13.26
CA VAL A 65 -5.21 4.42 -13.83
C VAL A 65 -5.71 3.05 -14.29
N GLU A 66 -5.25 2.64 -15.47
CA GLU A 66 -5.54 1.33 -16.05
C GLU A 66 -4.31 0.43 -15.89
N ILE A 67 -4.51 -0.79 -15.40
CA ILE A 67 -3.45 -1.80 -15.33
C ILE A 67 -3.48 -2.59 -16.64
N ARG A 68 -2.38 -2.58 -17.38
CA ARG A 68 -2.20 -3.35 -18.62
C ARG A 68 -1.22 -4.50 -18.38
N GLU A 69 -1.54 -5.67 -18.93
CA GLU A 69 -0.69 -6.87 -18.92
C GLU A 69 0.49 -6.77 -19.89
#